data_AF-A0A7V2TQX0-F1
#
_entry.id   AF-A0A7V2TQX0-F1
#
_cell.length_a   1.000
_cell.length_b   1.000
_cell.length_c   1.000
_cell.angle_alpha   90.00
_cell.angle_beta   90.00
_cell.angle_gamma   90.00
#
_symmetry.space_group_name_H-M   'P 1'
#
loop_
_entity.id
_entity.type
_entity.pdbx_description
1 polymer ?
#
loop_
_entity_poly.entity_id
_entity_poly.type
_entity_poly.pdbx_seq_one_letter_code
_entity_poly.pdbx_strand_id
1 'polypeptide(L)'
;MSILDQINGPADLKKLPEEQLGDLCGELRQRIIEVVDRNGGHLASPLGVVELTVALHRVFEIGRDVLVWDVGHQCYAHKLLTGRRDCFDRLRLKGGPSGYPKLAESPLDGFGTGHSSTSISAITGMAIARDLKGESHHVIALIGDGAITGGMAFEALSHAGHLGLDKLLVILNDNKMSISENVGALARYFNRIITAAPYKRAKEDVGAFVKQLIPDRMTRTIRDIEKSVKGLITKGVLFQELGFNYIGPVDGHDLPLLIELLQRLKTMRGPVFLHCATEKGKGLELAERDPERYHGVKPRFIPRDPGEGDPVPAKVEAVPPAQPTFTDVFAGALIRAAERDSRICAITAAMPTGTGLSRFAARFPERCFDVGICEQHAVTMAAGMAAAG
;
A
#
# COMPACT_ATOMS: atom_id res chain seq x y z
N MET A 1 -14.41 -26.72 -8.47
CA MET A 1 -14.73 -25.59 -7.58
C MET A 1 -13.41 -24.99 -7.18
N SER A 2 -13.23 -23.68 -7.35
CA SER A 2 -11.98 -23.01 -6.97
C SER A 2 -11.83 -22.97 -5.44
N ILE A 3 -10.65 -22.63 -4.92
CA ILE A 3 -10.44 -22.42 -3.49
C ILE A 3 -11.22 -21.18 -3.04
N LEU A 4 -11.22 -20.12 -3.85
CA LEU A 4 -11.95 -18.87 -3.62
C LEU A 4 -13.47 -19.09 -3.57
N ASP A 5 -14.00 -20.08 -4.29
CA ASP A 5 -15.43 -20.45 -4.24
C ASP A 5 -15.85 -20.96 -2.85
N GLN A 6 -14.90 -21.39 -2.03
CA GLN A 6 -15.15 -21.94 -0.68
C GLN A 6 -14.99 -20.90 0.43
N ILE A 7 -14.53 -19.67 0.11
CA ILE A 7 -14.32 -18.60 1.09
C ILE A 7 -15.49 -17.63 1.06
N ASN A 8 -16.34 -17.68 2.09
CA ASN A 8 -17.44 -16.71 2.27
C ASN A 8 -17.10 -15.63 3.31
N GLY A 9 -16.01 -15.81 4.06
CA GLY A 9 -15.48 -14.80 4.97
C GLY A 9 -14.14 -15.20 5.61
N PRO A 10 -13.60 -14.36 6.51
CA PRO A 10 -12.26 -14.57 7.08
C PRO A 10 -12.10 -15.90 7.83
N ALA A 11 -13.17 -16.43 8.42
CA ALA A 11 -13.14 -17.70 9.15
C ALA A 11 -12.85 -18.90 8.25
N ASP A 12 -13.24 -18.87 6.97
CA ASP A 12 -13.02 -19.98 6.04
C ASP A 12 -11.56 -20.02 5.59
N LEU A 13 -10.94 -18.86 5.39
CA LEU A 13 -9.51 -18.76 5.10
C LEU A 13 -8.64 -19.41 6.20
N LYS A 14 -9.06 -19.29 7.47
CA LYS A 14 -8.34 -19.90 8.60
C LYS A 14 -8.44 -21.43 8.65
N LYS A 15 -9.39 -22.03 7.93
CA LYS A 15 -9.54 -23.49 7.83
C LYS A 15 -8.73 -24.09 6.69
N LEU A 16 -8.28 -23.27 5.73
CA LEU A 16 -7.50 -23.77 4.61
C LEU A 16 -6.15 -24.32 5.08
N PRO A 17 -5.69 -25.44 4.52
CA PRO A 17 -4.31 -25.91 4.67
C PRO A 17 -3.32 -24.86 4.16
N GLU A 18 -2.13 -24.80 4.77
CA GLU A 18 -1.12 -23.78 4.41
C GLU A 18 -0.63 -23.94 2.96
N GLU A 19 -0.56 -25.17 2.47
CA GLU A 19 -0.17 -25.49 1.10
C GLU A 19 -1.14 -24.93 0.05
N GLN A 20 -2.40 -24.68 0.41
CA GLN A 20 -3.42 -24.13 -0.50
C GLN A 20 -3.39 -22.60 -0.58
N LEU A 21 -2.68 -21.92 0.32
CA LEU A 21 -2.70 -20.46 0.39
C LEU A 21 -1.98 -19.81 -0.80
N GLY A 22 -0.97 -20.48 -1.36
CA GLY A 22 -0.30 -20.02 -2.59
C GLY A 22 -1.24 -20.04 -3.80
N ASP A 23 -1.96 -21.15 -3.98
CA ASP A 23 -2.94 -21.31 -5.06
C ASP A 23 -4.08 -20.28 -4.92
N LEU A 24 -4.55 -20.03 -3.69
CA LEU A 24 -5.52 -18.97 -3.41
C LEU A 24 -5.02 -17.58 -3.83
N CYS A 25 -3.75 -17.26 -3.61
CA CYS A 25 -3.18 -15.99 -4.06
C CYS A 25 -3.24 -15.87 -5.59
N GLY A 26 -3.00 -16.96 -6.32
CA GLY A 26 -3.17 -17.03 -7.77
C GLY A 26 -4.62 -16.77 -8.20
N GLU A 27 -5.58 -17.46 -7.58
CA GLU A 27 -7.00 -17.29 -7.87
C GLU A 27 -7.50 -15.86 -7.58
N LEU A 28 -7.06 -15.27 -6.47
CA LEU A 28 -7.39 -13.88 -6.12
C LEU A 28 -6.87 -12.89 -7.17
N ARG A 29 -5.62 -13.05 -7.63
CA ARG A 29 -5.04 -12.21 -8.70
C ARG A 29 -5.84 -12.34 -9.98
N GLN A 30 -6.11 -13.57 -10.40
CA GLN A 30 -6.86 -13.84 -11.62
C GLN A 30 -8.25 -13.17 -11.56
N ARG A 31 -8.96 -13.33 -10.44
CA ARG A 31 -10.27 -12.71 -10.24
C ARG A 31 -10.20 -11.18 -10.28
N ILE A 32 -9.18 -10.57 -9.69
CA ILE A 32 -8.94 -9.12 -9.76
C ILE A 32 -8.73 -8.68 -11.21
N ILE A 33 -7.85 -9.35 -11.94
CA ILE A 33 -7.51 -9.03 -13.34
C ILE A 33 -8.76 -9.10 -14.21
N GLU A 34 -9.54 -10.17 -14.14
CA GLU A 34 -10.76 -10.37 -14.94
C GLU A 34 -11.83 -9.29 -14.72
N VAL A 35 -12.02 -8.88 -13.47
CA VAL A 35 -13.05 -7.90 -13.11
C VAL A 35 -12.59 -6.51 -13.48
N VAL A 36 -11.32 -6.18 -13.24
CA VAL A 36 -10.75 -4.88 -13.61
C VAL A 36 -10.60 -4.76 -15.13
N ASP A 37 -10.34 -5.85 -15.87
CA ASP A 37 -10.35 -5.81 -17.34
C ASP A 37 -11.75 -5.51 -17.87
N ARG A 38 -12.82 -5.96 -17.20
CA ARG A 38 -14.19 -5.61 -17.59
C ARG A 38 -14.61 -4.20 -17.17
N ASN A 39 -14.24 -3.77 -15.96
CA ASN A 39 -14.82 -2.57 -15.35
C ASN A 39 -13.89 -1.34 -15.36
N GLY A 40 -12.58 -1.56 -15.55
CA GLY A 40 -11.55 -0.59 -15.23
C GLY A 40 -11.39 -0.38 -13.71
N GLY A 41 -10.45 0.48 -13.33
CA GLY A 41 -10.13 0.77 -11.92
C GLY A 41 -8.66 0.52 -11.58
N HIS A 42 -8.33 0.51 -10.29
CA HIS A 42 -6.95 0.25 -9.86
C HIS A 42 -6.56 -1.20 -10.10
N LEU A 43 -5.37 -1.45 -10.65
CA LEU A 43 -4.90 -2.81 -10.94
C LEU A 43 -3.58 -3.10 -10.24
N ALA A 44 -2.53 -2.35 -10.55
CA ALA A 44 -1.18 -2.71 -10.12
C ALA A 44 -1.02 -2.73 -8.58
N SER A 45 -1.62 -1.78 -7.87
CA SER A 45 -1.56 -1.74 -6.40
C SER A 45 -2.26 -2.93 -5.73
N PRO A 46 -3.53 -3.28 -6.04
CA PRO A 46 -4.17 -4.45 -5.44
C PRO A 46 -3.48 -5.79 -5.76
N LEU A 47 -2.81 -5.92 -6.91
CA LEU A 47 -2.04 -7.14 -7.24
C LEU A 47 -0.77 -7.31 -6.39
N GLY A 48 -0.10 -6.20 -6.05
CA GLY A 48 1.14 -6.22 -5.29
C GLY A 48 0.99 -6.60 -3.81
N VAL A 49 -0.23 -6.62 -3.26
CA VAL A 49 -0.46 -6.88 -1.82
C VAL A 49 -1.24 -8.17 -1.55
N VAL A 50 -1.38 -9.07 -2.53
CA VAL A 50 -2.23 -10.26 -2.39
C VAL A 50 -1.73 -11.18 -1.28
N GLU A 51 -0.46 -11.57 -1.26
CA GLU A 51 0.11 -12.42 -0.20
C GLU A 51 -0.01 -11.77 1.16
N LEU A 52 0.35 -10.50 1.27
CA LEU A 52 0.26 -9.74 2.51
C LEU A 52 -1.18 -9.67 3.04
N THR A 53 -2.15 -9.51 2.14
CA THR A 53 -3.58 -9.55 2.50
C THR A 53 -3.98 -10.92 3.03
N VAL A 54 -3.61 -12.00 2.32
CA VAL A 54 -3.91 -13.37 2.75
C VAL A 54 -3.27 -13.67 4.10
N ALA A 55 -2.00 -13.29 4.31
CA ALA A 55 -1.29 -13.47 5.57
C ALA A 55 -1.99 -12.73 6.73
N LEU A 56 -2.41 -11.48 6.51
CA LEU A 56 -3.15 -10.69 7.49
C LEU A 56 -4.46 -11.36 7.90
N HIS A 57 -5.28 -11.78 6.93
CA HIS A 57 -6.54 -12.46 7.23
C HIS A 57 -6.34 -13.85 7.85
N ARG A 58 -5.22 -14.52 7.56
CA ARG A 58 -4.86 -15.81 8.17
C ARG A 58 -4.52 -15.64 9.64
N VAL A 59 -3.75 -14.61 10.00
CA VAL A 59 -3.18 -14.43 11.35
C VAL A 59 -4.09 -13.64 12.29
N PHE A 60 -4.75 -12.59 11.79
CA PHE A 60 -5.59 -11.71 12.60
C PHE A 60 -7.06 -12.14 12.57
N GLU A 61 -7.82 -11.78 13.60
CA GLU A 61 -9.27 -12.01 13.70
C GLU A 61 -10.01 -10.81 13.10
N ILE A 62 -9.98 -10.68 11.77
CA ILE A 62 -10.62 -9.54 11.08
C ILE A 62 -12.11 -9.49 11.41
N GLY A 63 -12.53 -8.35 11.99
CA GLY A 63 -13.87 -8.14 12.57
C GLY A 63 -13.81 -7.92 14.09
N ARG A 64 -12.84 -8.52 14.77
CA ARG A 64 -12.41 -8.14 16.12
C ARG A 64 -11.18 -7.23 16.05
N ASP A 65 -10.15 -7.69 15.34
CA ASP A 65 -9.00 -6.88 14.99
C ASP A 65 -9.39 -5.94 13.84
N VAL A 66 -8.90 -4.70 13.92
CA VAL A 66 -9.24 -3.64 12.97
C VAL A 66 -8.13 -3.50 11.93
N LEU A 67 -8.49 -3.64 10.65
CA LEU A 67 -7.57 -3.45 9.53
C LEU A 67 -7.98 -2.20 8.74
N VAL A 68 -7.08 -1.23 8.69
CA VAL A 68 -7.24 0.04 7.97
C VAL A 68 -6.30 0.05 6.77
N TRP A 69 -6.86 0.31 5.59
CA TRP A 69 -6.11 0.40 4.33
C TRP A 69 -5.87 1.88 4.00
N ASP A 70 -4.63 2.34 3.93
CA ASP A 70 -4.34 3.72 3.52
C ASP A 70 -4.64 3.91 2.02
N VAL A 71 -5.25 5.06 1.66
CA VAL A 71 -5.92 5.33 0.37
C VAL A 71 -7.06 4.35 0.06
N GLY A 72 -6.86 3.05 0.25
CA GLY A 72 -7.84 1.99 0.08
C GLY A 72 -7.81 1.29 -1.27
N HIS A 73 -7.14 1.85 -2.27
CA HIS A 73 -7.14 1.34 -3.64
C HIS A 73 -6.50 -0.05 -3.82
N GLN A 74 -5.75 -0.53 -2.83
CA GLN A 74 -5.12 -1.86 -2.81
C GLN A 74 -5.95 -2.95 -2.10
N CYS A 75 -7.16 -2.66 -1.62
CA CYS A 75 -7.95 -3.55 -0.76
C CYS A 75 -8.76 -4.64 -1.49
N TYR A 76 -8.52 -4.92 -2.77
CA TYR A 76 -9.42 -5.78 -3.56
C TYR A 76 -9.43 -7.24 -3.08
N ALA A 77 -8.26 -7.81 -2.78
CA ALA A 77 -8.18 -9.13 -2.16
C ALA A 77 -8.91 -9.18 -0.81
N HIS A 78 -8.85 -8.10 -0.03
CA HIS A 78 -9.61 -8.00 1.23
C HIS A 78 -11.11 -8.03 0.97
N LYS A 79 -11.63 -7.31 -0.03
CA LYS A 79 -13.06 -7.37 -0.39
C LYS A 79 -13.48 -8.79 -0.77
N LEU A 80 -12.69 -9.47 -1.62
CA LEU A 80 -12.94 -10.85 -2.02
C LEU A 80 -13.00 -11.81 -0.81
N LEU A 81 -12.09 -11.67 0.15
CA LEU A 81 -12.00 -12.53 1.35
C LEU A 81 -13.02 -12.20 2.45
N THR A 82 -13.85 -11.16 2.28
CA THR A 82 -14.76 -10.64 3.32
C THR A 82 -16.22 -10.62 2.87
N GLY A 83 -16.64 -11.67 2.16
CA GLY A 83 -18.04 -11.90 1.80
C GLY A 83 -18.55 -11.05 0.63
N ARG A 84 -17.65 -10.39 -0.12
CA ARG A 84 -18.03 -9.56 -1.29
C ARG A 84 -17.63 -10.19 -2.63
N ARG A 85 -17.28 -11.48 -2.65
CA ARG A 85 -16.89 -12.21 -3.88
C ARG A 85 -17.97 -12.17 -4.95
N ASP A 86 -19.23 -12.48 -4.59
CA ASP A 86 -20.32 -12.65 -5.54
C ASP A 86 -20.78 -11.32 -6.17
N CYS A 87 -20.65 -10.21 -5.43
CA CYS A 87 -20.96 -8.88 -5.97
C CYS A 87 -19.74 -8.20 -6.61
N PHE A 88 -18.56 -8.84 -6.58
CA PHE A 88 -17.31 -8.25 -7.05
C PHE A 88 -17.30 -7.99 -8.57
N ASP A 89 -18.10 -8.71 -9.36
CA ASP A 89 -18.28 -8.42 -10.80
C ASP A 89 -18.76 -6.99 -11.08
N ARG A 90 -19.38 -6.34 -10.09
CA ARG A 90 -19.89 -4.97 -10.18
C ARG A 90 -18.96 -3.93 -9.54
N LEU A 91 -17.71 -4.30 -9.25
CA LEU A 91 -16.71 -3.40 -8.67
C LEU A 91 -16.65 -2.06 -9.43
N ARG A 92 -16.79 -0.95 -8.68
CA ARG A 92 -16.81 0.44 -9.19
C ARG A 92 -17.96 0.79 -10.14
N LEU A 93 -18.90 -0.12 -10.37
CA LEU A 93 -20.13 0.16 -11.10
C LEU A 93 -21.23 0.64 -10.15
N LYS A 94 -22.22 1.36 -10.68
CA LYS A 94 -23.35 1.85 -9.90
C LYS A 94 -24.05 0.71 -9.17
N GLY A 95 -24.15 0.83 -7.85
CA GLY A 95 -24.78 -0.16 -6.97
C GLY A 95 -23.97 -1.43 -6.73
N GLY A 96 -22.70 -1.48 -7.16
CA GLY A 96 -21.73 -2.50 -6.78
C GLY A 96 -20.74 -2.02 -5.72
N PRO A 97 -19.75 -2.85 -5.37
CA PRO A 97 -18.74 -2.51 -4.37
C PRO A 97 -17.91 -1.28 -4.78
N SER A 98 -17.58 -0.45 -3.79
CA SER A 98 -16.62 0.64 -3.91
C SER A 98 -15.23 0.10 -4.25
N GLY A 99 -14.44 0.88 -5.00
CA GLY A 99 -13.01 0.61 -5.20
C GLY A 99 -12.13 0.92 -3.98
N TYR A 100 -12.74 1.33 -2.87
CA TYR A 100 -12.09 1.71 -1.62
C TYR A 100 -12.84 1.09 -0.42
N PRO A 101 -12.23 1.00 0.76
CA PRO A 101 -12.92 0.63 1.99
C PRO A 101 -14.08 1.58 2.27
N LYS A 102 -15.23 1.03 2.63
CA LYS A 102 -16.45 1.78 2.91
C LYS A 102 -17.20 1.10 4.05
N LEU A 103 -17.28 1.78 5.18
CA LEU A 103 -17.93 1.28 6.40
C LEU A 103 -19.40 0.85 6.16
N ALA A 104 -20.13 1.60 5.33
CA ALA A 104 -21.51 1.26 4.96
C ALA A 104 -21.62 0.05 4.01
N GLU A 105 -20.51 -0.40 3.41
CA GLU A 105 -20.44 -1.59 2.53
C GLU A 105 -20.09 -2.85 3.31
N SER A 106 -19.18 -2.76 4.30
CA SER A 106 -18.79 -3.89 5.14
C SER A 106 -18.34 -3.44 6.52
N PRO A 107 -18.76 -4.13 7.60
CA PRO A 107 -18.21 -3.90 8.94
C PRO A 107 -16.74 -4.32 9.06
N LEU A 108 -16.23 -5.06 8.06
CA LEU A 108 -14.83 -5.53 8.03
C LEU A 108 -13.88 -4.51 7.38
N ASP A 109 -14.42 -3.42 6.80
CA ASP A 109 -13.64 -2.28 6.36
C ASP A 109 -13.36 -1.37 7.57
N GLY A 110 -12.21 -1.53 8.25
CA GLY A 110 -11.97 -0.92 9.57
C GLY A 110 -12.06 0.60 9.63
N PHE A 111 -11.80 1.30 8.52
CA PHE A 111 -11.98 2.74 8.38
C PHE A 111 -12.23 3.11 6.92
N GLY A 112 -13.03 4.16 6.68
CA GLY A 112 -13.24 4.69 5.34
C GLY A 112 -12.06 5.53 4.88
N THR A 113 -11.41 5.11 3.79
CA THR A 113 -10.27 5.82 3.20
C THR A 113 -10.48 6.11 1.72
N GLY A 114 -9.71 7.08 1.23
CA GLY A 114 -9.72 7.56 -0.15
C GLY A 114 -8.58 8.56 -0.32
N HIS A 115 -8.46 9.48 0.63
CA HIS A 115 -7.24 10.25 0.85
C HIS A 115 -6.13 9.38 1.43
N SER A 116 -4.89 9.76 1.15
CA SER A 116 -3.65 9.14 1.63
C SER A 116 -3.24 9.66 3.01
N SER A 117 -2.33 8.92 3.64
CA SER A 117 -1.64 9.29 4.89
C SER A 117 -2.51 9.32 6.14
N THR A 118 -3.78 8.89 6.03
CA THR A 118 -4.75 8.95 7.14
C THR A 118 -4.73 7.72 8.04
N SER A 119 -4.22 6.57 7.55
CA SER A 119 -4.39 5.28 8.22
C SER A 119 -3.73 5.20 9.60
N ILE A 120 -2.51 5.74 9.75
CA ILE A 120 -1.76 5.70 11.01
C ILE A 120 -2.48 6.53 12.07
N SER A 121 -2.95 7.73 11.70
CA SER A 121 -3.74 8.57 12.60
C SER A 121 -5.04 7.89 13.00
N ALA A 122 -5.71 7.21 12.07
CA ALA A 122 -6.95 6.49 12.34
C ALA A 122 -6.72 5.34 13.35
N ILE A 123 -5.72 4.48 13.12
CA ILE A 123 -5.45 3.37 14.05
C ILE A 123 -4.93 3.86 15.41
N THR A 124 -4.24 5.01 15.46
CA THR A 124 -3.81 5.62 16.72
C THR A 124 -5.02 6.00 17.57
N GLY A 125 -6.01 6.69 16.96
CA GLY A 125 -7.26 7.01 17.64
C GLY A 125 -8.06 5.77 18.06
N MET A 126 -8.06 4.72 17.22
CA MET A 126 -8.72 3.45 17.52
C MET A 126 -8.05 2.70 18.68
N ALA A 127 -6.71 2.68 18.75
CA ALA A 127 -5.97 2.11 19.87
C ALA A 127 -6.27 2.86 21.18
N ILE A 128 -6.27 4.19 21.15
CA ILE A 128 -6.63 5.00 22.33
C ILE A 128 -8.05 4.65 22.79
N ALA A 129 -9.02 4.60 21.86
CA ALA A 129 -10.40 4.25 22.19
C ALA A 129 -10.55 2.83 22.73
N ARG A 130 -9.82 1.86 22.17
CA ARG A 130 -9.76 0.46 22.65
C ARG A 130 -9.25 0.41 24.09
N ASP A 131 -8.14 1.08 24.38
CA ASP A 131 -7.49 1.03 25.69
C ASP A 131 -8.37 1.69 26.77
N LEU A 132 -9.04 2.80 26.44
CA LEU A 132 -10.03 3.44 27.32
C LEU A 132 -11.24 2.56 27.63
N LYS A 133 -11.58 1.59 26.76
CA LYS A 133 -12.64 0.60 26.98
C LYS A 133 -12.15 -0.65 27.71
N GLY A 134 -10.85 -0.77 28.02
CA GLY A 134 -10.26 -1.98 28.58
C GLY A 134 -10.25 -3.18 27.61
N GLU A 135 -10.33 -2.90 26.30
CA GLU A 135 -10.28 -3.93 25.27
C GLU A 135 -8.83 -4.24 24.87
N SER A 136 -8.62 -5.28 24.06
CA SER A 136 -7.26 -5.71 23.70
C SER A 136 -7.14 -6.32 22.29
N HIS A 137 -7.94 -5.85 21.34
CA HIS A 137 -7.83 -6.22 19.94
C HIS A 137 -6.68 -5.47 19.23
N HIS A 138 -6.17 -6.00 18.12
CA HIS A 138 -5.14 -5.34 17.32
C HIS A 138 -5.74 -4.27 16.40
N VAL A 139 -5.01 -3.17 16.21
CA VAL A 139 -5.32 -2.15 15.20
C VAL A 139 -4.16 -2.06 14.23
N ILE A 140 -4.45 -2.19 12.93
CA ILE A 140 -3.45 -2.44 11.90
C ILE A 140 -3.65 -1.45 10.76
N ALA A 141 -2.60 -0.72 10.38
CA ALA A 141 -2.59 0.13 9.20
C ALA A 141 -1.70 -0.49 8.13
N LEU A 142 -2.24 -0.68 6.93
CA LEU A 142 -1.44 -0.97 5.74
C LEU A 142 -1.28 0.31 4.92
N ILE A 143 -0.08 0.87 4.92
CA ILE A 143 0.25 2.14 4.26
C ILE A 143 1.26 1.93 3.14
N GLY A 144 1.08 2.59 1.99
CA GLY A 144 2.07 2.58 0.91
C GLY A 144 3.23 3.54 1.16
N ASP A 145 4.38 3.27 0.54
CA ASP A 145 5.57 4.12 0.57
C ASP A 145 5.36 5.52 -0.03
N GLY A 146 4.44 5.69 -0.98
CA GLY A 146 4.01 7.03 -1.40
C GLY A 146 3.24 7.76 -0.30
N ALA A 147 2.30 7.06 0.36
CA ALA A 147 1.42 7.63 1.37
C ALA A 147 2.11 7.95 2.69
N ILE A 148 3.17 7.23 3.06
CA ILE A 148 3.91 7.54 4.29
C ILE A 148 4.66 8.88 4.20
N THR A 149 4.88 9.43 2.99
CA THR A 149 5.54 10.74 2.82
C THR A 149 4.71 11.92 3.32
N GLY A 150 3.39 11.77 3.41
CA GLY A 150 2.52 12.86 3.83
C GLY A 150 2.70 13.22 5.30
N GLY A 151 2.69 14.53 5.59
CA GLY A 151 2.97 15.07 6.93
C GLY A 151 2.17 14.41 8.04
N MET A 152 0.86 14.18 7.81
CA MET A 152 -0.03 13.52 8.76
C MET A 152 0.44 12.11 9.16
N ALA A 153 1.05 11.35 8.24
CA ALA A 153 1.58 10.03 8.57
C ALA A 153 2.73 10.13 9.58
N PHE A 154 3.63 11.12 9.43
CA PHE A 154 4.73 11.35 10.36
C PHE A 154 4.28 11.93 11.71
N GLU A 155 3.34 12.87 11.68
CA GLU A 155 2.71 13.40 12.90
C GLU A 155 2.07 12.27 13.71
N ALA A 156 1.33 11.38 13.04
CA ALA A 156 0.69 10.23 13.67
C ALA A 156 1.71 9.19 14.17
N LEU A 157 2.77 8.89 13.41
CA LEU A 157 3.86 8.02 13.88
C LEU A 157 4.49 8.58 15.16
N SER A 158 4.90 9.85 15.13
CA SER A 158 5.52 10.49 16.31
C SER A 158 4.62 10.41 17.54
N HIS A 159 3.32 10.68 17.38
CA HIS A 159 2.37 10.61 18.49
C HIS A 159 2.13 9.18 18.97
N ALA A 160 1.89 8.23 18.07
CA ALA A 160 1.62 6.83 18.42
C ALA A 160 2.80 6.18 19.16
N GLY A 161 4.02 6.47 18.72
CA GLY A 161 5.22 5.96 19.37
C GLY A 161 5.53 6.64 20.70
N HIS A 162 5.25 7.94 20.84
CA HIS A 162 5.28 8.62 22.15
C HIS A 162 4.34 7.98 23.17
N LEU A 163 3.13 7.60 22.73
CA LEU A 163 2.15 6.94 23.58
C LEU A 163 2.50 5.47 23.91
N GLY A 164 3.41 4.85 23.15
CA GLY A 164 3.83 3.46 23.38
C GLY A 164 2.69 2.44 23.26
N LEU A 165 1.70 2.70 22.39
CA LEU A 165 0.47 1.92 22.29
C LEU A 165 0.74 0.44 21.93
N ASP A 166 0.35 -0.47 22.81
CA ASP A 166 0.38 -1.91 22.57
C ASP A 166 -0.58 -2.32 21.43
N LYS A 167 -0.27 -3.44 20.76
CA LYS A 167 -1.12 -4.03 19.70
C LYS A 167 -1.50 -3.05 18.58
N LEU A 168 -0.63 -2.08 18.32
CA LEU A 168 -0.69 -1.17 17.18
C LEU A 168 0.36 -1.62 16.18
N LEU A 169 -0.07 -1.97 14.96
CA LEU A 169 0.82 -2.45 13.90
C LEU A 169 0.69 -1.55 12.67
N VAL A 170 1.78 -0.89 12.30
CA VAL A 170 1.92 -0.20 11.01
C VAL A 170 2.68 -1.12 10.08
N ILE A 171 2.11 -1.40 8.90
CA ILE A 171 2.75 -2.17 7.85
C ILE A 171 2.99 -1.23 6.67
N LEU A 172 4.26 -1.00 6.35
CA LEU A 172 4.68 -0.29 5.16
C LEU A 172 4.74 -1.29 3.99
N ASN A 173 3.90 -1.04 2.99
CA ASN A 173 3.95 -1.66 1.68
C ASN A 173 4.87 -0.83 0.77
N ASP A 174 6.17 -1.17 0.74
CA ASP A 174 7.17 -0.48 -0.08
C ASP A 174 7.33 -1.18 -1.44
N ASN A 175 6.79 -0.55 -2.48
CA ASN A 175 6.96 -0.97 -3.87
C ASN A 175 7.74 0.06 -4.71
N LYS A 176 8.38 1.04 -4.06
CA LYS A 176 9.12 2.16 -4.64
C LYS A 176 8.30 3.14 -5.49
N MET A 177 6.97 3.06 -5.47
CA MET A 177 6.08 3.84 -6.33
C MET A 177 4.95 4.51 -5.55
N SER A 178 4.58 5.73 -5.94
CA SER A 178 3.27 6.33 -5.64
C SER A 178 2.33 6.03 -6.81
N ILE A 179 1.89 7.04 -7.57
CA ILE A 179 1.39 6.87 -8.94
C ILE A 179 2.58 6.81 -9.90
N SER A 180 3.40 7.87 -9.87
CA SER A 180 4.74 7.91 -10.46
C SER A 180 5.80 7.47 -9.43
N GLU A 181 7.09 7.44 -9.81
CA GLU A 181 8.19 7.09 -8.89
C GLU A 181 8.18 7.95 -7.60
N ASN A 182 8.53 7.34 -6.47
CA ASN A 182 8.55 8.07 -5.21
C ASN A 182 9.67 9.11 -5.12
N VAL A 183 9.32 10.32 -4.67
CA VAL A 183 10.24 11.44 -4.49
C VAL A 183 10.53 11.71 -3.01
N GLY A 184 11.65 12.41 -2.74
CA GLY A 184 12.01 12.89 -1.41
C GLY A 184 13.07 12.06 -0.67
N ALA A 185 13.47 12.57 0.50
CA ALA A 185 14.55 11.98 1.31
C ALA A 185 14.16 10.63 1.92
N LEU A 186 12.88 10.45 2.24
CA LEU A 186 12.34 9.22 2.80
C LEU A 186 12.34 8.08 1.78
N ALA A 187 11.94 8.35 0.53
CA ALA A 187 12.04 7.39 -0.56
C ALA A 187 13.50 6.93 -0.75
N ARG A 188 14.48 7.83 -0.66
CA ARG A 188 15.91 7.48 -0.68
C ARG A 188 16.33 6.67 0.55
N TYR A 189 15.80 6.98 1.73
CA TYR A 189 16.06 6.24 2.96
C TYR A 189 15.59 4.79 2.85
N PHE A 190 14.34 4.57 2.43
CA PHE A 190 13.80 3.23 2.23
C PHE A 190 14.56 2.45 1.15
N ASN A 191 14.85 3.08 0.00
CA ASN A 191 15.68 2.47 -1.04
C ASN A 191 17.07 2.05 -0.54
N ARG A 192 17.72 2.87 0.29
CA ARG A 192 19.00 2.50 0.93
C ARG A 192 18.86 1.31 1.86
N ILE A 193 17.78 1.24 2.63
CA ILE A 193 17.49 0.11 3.52
C ILE A 193 17.33 -1.18 2.70
N ILE A 194 16.56 -1.15 1.62
CA ILE A 194 16.33 -2.30 0.73
C ILE A 194 17.62 -2.73 0.03
N THR A 195 18.37 -1.79 -0.55
CA THR A 195 19.58 -2.08 -1.34
C THR A 195 20.78 -2.49 -0.50
N ALA A 196 20.86 -2.05 0.77
CA ALA A 196 21.99 -2.35 1.65
C ALA A 196 21.88 -3.70 2.38
N ALA A 197 20.90 -4.53 2.03
CA ALA A 197 20.75 -5.91 2.50
C ALA A 197 21.07 -6.87 1.34
N PRO A 198 21.94 -7.89 1.51
CA PRO A 198 21.90 -9.02 0.61
C PRO A 198 20.57 -9.75 0.88
N TYR A 199 19.57 -9.49 0.03
CA TYR A 199 18.18 -9.96 0.04
C TYR A 199 17.98 -11.45 0.38
N LYS A 200 19.06 -12.25 0.34
CA LYS A 200 19.09 -13.68 0.69
C LYS A 200 19.40 -14.02 2.17
N ARG A 201 19.84 -13.08 3.02
CA ARG A 201 20.22 -13.39 4.43
C ARG A 201 19.11 -13.22 5.48
N ALA A 202 17.98 -12.60 5.13
CA ALA A 202 16.86 -12.45 6.06
C ALA A 202 16.31 -13.79 6.57
N LYS A 203 16.39 -14.86 5.77
CA LYS A 203 15.96 -16.21 6.19
C LYS A 203 16.84 -16.80 7.30
N GLU A 204 18.13 -16.48 7.31
CA GLU A 204 19.09 -16.95 8.32
C GLU A 204 19.00 -16.13 9.61
N ASP A 205 18.86 -14.81 9.51
CA ASP A 205 18.79 -13.93 10.69
C ASP A 205 17.42 -13.98 11.38
N VAL A 206 16.31 -14.05 10.62
CA VAL A 206 14.99 -14.36 11.19
C VAL A 206 15.02 -15.74 11.82
N GLY A 207 15.62 -16.75 11.16
CA GLY A 207 15.84 -18.10 11.70
C GLY A 207 16.62 -18.15 13.02
N ALA A 208 17.57 -17.23 13.23
CA ALA A 208 18.29 -17.10 14.49
C ALA A 208 17.44 -16.42 15.59
N PHE A 209 16.66 -15.39 15.24
CA PHE A 209 15.67 -14.76 16.13
C PHE A 209 14.54 -15.74 16.52
N VAL A 210 14.13 -16.62 15.59
CA VAL A 210 13.21 -17.76 15.80
C VAL A 210 13.70 -18.71 16.87
N LYS A 211 14.97 -19.10 16.83
CA LYS A 211 15.52 -20.08 17.77
C LYS A 211 15.70 -19.53 19.19
N GLN A 212 15.88 -18.22 19.36
CA GLN A 212 16.07 -17.61 20.69
C GLN A 212 14.79 -17.49 21.54
N LEU A 213 13.62 -17.75 20.96
CA LEU A 213 12.32 -17.67 21.65
C LEU A 213 11.71 -19.05 21.98
N ILE A 214 12.45 -20.14 21.72
CA ILE A 214 12.08 -21.50 22.14
C ILE A 214 12.72 -21.76 23.52
N PRO A 215 11.92 -21.86 24.61
CA PRO A 215 12.46 -22.15 25.93
C PRO A 215 12.66 -23.66 26.08
N ASP A 216 13.81 -24.17 25.64
CA ASP A 216 14.25 -25.48 26.10
C ASP A 216 15.09 -25.35 27.38
N ARG A 217 14.73 -26.22 28.31
CA ARG A 217 15.04 -26.19 29.73
C ARG A 217 16.54 -26.08 30.03
N MET A 218 16.82 -25.38 31.13
CA MET A 218 18.04 -25.31 31.94
C MET A 218 19.16 -24.31 31.53
N THR A 219 19.18 -23.22 32.32
CA THR A 219 20.33 -22.50 32.90
C THR A 219 21.38 -21.83 32.00
N ARG A 220 21.50 -20.50 32.22
CA ARG A 220 22.60 -19.56 31.88
C ARG A 220 22.79 -19.39 30.37
N THR A 221 22.49 -18.24 29.78
CA THR A 221 23.22 -16.98 29.98
C THR A 221 22.45 -15.84 29.28
N ILE A 222 22.10 -14.78 30.01
CA ILE A 222 21.36 -13.59 29.50
C ILE A 222 22.17 -12.79 28.44
N ARG A 223 23.47 -13.07 28.30
CA ARG A 223 24.42 -12.30 27.48
C ARG A 223 24.41 -12.65 25.98
N ASP A 224 23.83 -13.79 25.59
CA ASP A 224 23.82 -14.24 24.19
C ASP A 224 22.53 -13.84 23.43
N ILE A 225 21.44 -13.59 24.15
CA ILE A 225 20.19 -13.02 23.59
C ILE A 225 20.42 -11.57 23.14
N GLU A 226 21.20 -10.80 23.92
CA GLU A 226 21.47 -9.39 23.65
C GLU A 226 22.29 -9.17 22.35
N LYS A 227 23.05 -10.17 21.89
CA LYS A 227 23.92 -10.07 20.70
C LYS A 227 23.19 -10.38 19.39
N SER A 228 22.26 -11.33 19.37
CA SER A 228 21.50 -11.67 18.15
C SER A 228 20.41 -10.64 17.83
N VAL A 229 19.84 -10.01 18.86
CA VAL A 229 18.93 -8.86 18.69
C VAL A 229 19.70 -7.65 18.14
N LYS A 230 20.91 -7.37 18.64
CA LYS A 230 21.76 -6.30 18.09
C LYS A 230 22.18 -6.50 16.63
N GLY A 231 22.22 -7.76 16.14
CA GLY A 231 22.57 -8.08 14.75
C GLY A 231 21.47 -7.76 13.72
N LEU A 232 20.19 -7.81 14.13
CA LEU A 232 19.03 -7.44 13.30
C LEU A 232 18.63 -5.96 13.43
N ILE A 233 19.15 -5.27 14.46
CA ILE A 233 18.79 -3.88 14.83
C ILE A 233 19.44 -2.81 13.93
N THR A 234 20.35 -3.16 13.04
CA THR A 234 20.96 -2.15 12.18
C THR A 234 20.12 -1.87 10.93
N LYS A 235 19.45 -0.71 10.92
CA LYS A 235 18.92 0.09 9.77
C LYS A 235 17.40 0.34 9.76
N GLY A 236 16.87 0.79 10.90
CA GLY A 236 15.54 1.41 11.02
C GLY A 236 15.51 2.56 12.03
N VAL A 237 16.66 3.21 12.26
CA VAL A 237 16.88 4.20 13.35
C VAL A 237 15.75 5.22 13.43
N LEU A 238 15.26 5.71 12.28
CA LEU A 238 14.18 6.69 12.27
C LEU A 238 12.93 6.21 13.03
N PHE A 239 12.44 5.01 12.74
CA PHE A 239 11.22 4.50 13.37
C PHE A 239 11.45 4.06 14.82
N GLN A 240 12.65 3.58 15.12
CA GLN A 240 13.05 3.25 16.49
C GLN A 240 13.09 4.50 17.37
N GLU A 241 13.66 5.59 16.88
CA GLU A 241 13.67 6.90 17.56
C GLU A 241 12.27 7.50 17.67
N LEU A 242 11.37 7.17 16.73
CA LEU A 242 9.95 7.51 16.83
C LEU A 242 9.19 6.64 17.83
N GLY A 243 9.82 5.65 18.48
CA GLY A 243 9.21 4.79 19.51
C GLY A 243 8.61 3.48 19.01
N PHE A 244 8.89 3.06 17.77
CA PHE A 244 8.39 1.80 17.22
C PHE A 244 9.42 0.68 17.29
N ASN A 245 8.93 -0.54 17.52
CA ASN A 245 9.68 -1.74 17.18
C ASN A 245 9.69 -1.89 15.66
N TYR A 246 10.82 -1.56 15.03
CA TYR A 246 11.00 -1.69 13.59
C TYR A 246 11.46 -3.09 13.18
N ILE A 247 10.76 -3.70 12.21
CA ILE A 247 11.09 -5.00 11.62
C ILE A 247 11.10 -4.86 10.09
N GLY A 248 12.17 -5.30 9.44
CA GLY A 248 12.27 -5.39 7.99
C GLY A 248 13.50 -4.69 7.40
N PRO A 249 13.60 -4.62 6.06
CA PRO A 249 12.59 -5.02 5.08
C PRO A 249 12.50 -6.55 4.97
N VAL A 250 11.29 -7.06 4.78
CA VAL A 250 11.02 -8.49 4.47
C VAL A 250 10.33 -8.62 3.11
N ASP A 251 10.45 -9.77 2.47
CA ASP A 251 9.76 -10.07 1.21
C ASP A 251 8.24 -10.12 1.44
N GLY A 252 7.51 -9.19 0.85
CA GLY A 252 6.05 -9.09 0.92
C GLY A 252 5.29 -10.11 0.08
N HIS A 253 6.01 -10.99 -0.63
CA HIS A 253 5.46 -12.11 -1.40
C HIS A 253 5.86 -13.49 -0.85
N ASP A 254 6.73 -13.56 0.17
CA ASP A 254 7.03 -14.81 0.88
C ASP A 254 5.93 -15.08 1.91
N LEU A 255 4.85 -15.72 1.44
CA LEU A 255 3.65 -15.96 2.25
C LEU A 255 3.92 -16.77 3.55
N PRO A 256 4.69 -17.87 3.53
CA PRO A 256 5.08 -18.56 4.76
C PRO A 256 5.83 -17.65 5.76
N LEU A 257 6.81 -16.87 5.28
CA LEU A 257 7.54 -15.93 6.12
C LEU A 257 6.61 -14.87 6.73
N LEU A 258 5.69 -14.31 5.94
CA LEU A 258 4.74 -13.31 6.40
C LEU A 258 3.82 -13.86 7.49
N ILE A 259 3.28 -15.08 7.31
CA ILE A 259 2.42 -15.71 8.31
C ILE A 259 3.18 -15.91 9.61
N GLU A 260 4.37 -16.50 9.55
CA GLU A 260 5.20 -16.73 10.73
C GLU A 260 5.54 -15.40 11.45
N LEU A 261 5.93 -14.39 10.68
CA LEU A 261 6.31 -13.10 11.22
C LEU A 261 5.13 -12.40 11.90
N LEU A 262 3.99 -12.30 11.21
CA LEU A 262 2.79 -11.65 11.76
C LEU A 262 2.29 -12.35 13.03
N GLN A 263 2.38 -13.69 13.11
CA GLN A 263 2.03 -14.43 14.33
C GLN A 263 2.87 -14.00 15.53
N ARG A 264 4.16 -13.70 15.31
CA ARG A 264 5.07 -13.21 16.36
C ARG A 264 4.81 -11.76 16.71
N LEU A 265 4.63 -10.90 15.70
CA LEU A 265 4.34 -9.48 15.94
C LEU A 265 3.08 -9.30 16.78
N LYS A 266 2.11 -10.22 16.65
CA LYS A 266 0.87 -10.24 17.44
C LYS A 266 1.11 -10.30 18.96
N THR A 267 2.22 -10.88 19.42
CA THR A 267 2.55 -11.03 20.85
C THR A 267 3.54 -9.99 21.37
N MET A 268 4.07 -9.13 20.50
CA MET A 268 4.99 -8.07 20.88
C MET A 268 4.29 -6.96 21.68
N ARG A 269 5.07 -6.36 22.59
CA ARG A 269 4.68 -5.14 23.32
C ARG A 269 5.21 -3.90 22.62
N GLY A 270 4.51 -2.79 22.81
CA GLY A 270 4.71 -1.52 22.14
C GLY A 270 4.22 -1.53 20.70
N PRO A 271 4.22 -0.34 20.04
CA PRO A 271 3.82 -0.21 18.66
C PRO A 271 4.87 -0.84 17.74
N VAL A 272 4.42 -1.45 16.66
CA VAL A 272 5.26 -2.22 15.73
C VAL A 272 5.19 -1.59 14.36
N PHE A 273 6.35 -1.44 13.71
CA PHE A 273 6.48 -1.00 12.33
C PHE A 273 7.10 -2.13 11.50
N LEU A 274 6.30 -2.76 10.65
CA LEU A 274 6.73 -3.81 9.73
C LEU A 274 6.95 -3.21 8.34
N HIS A 275 8.15 -3.35 7.80
CA HIS A 275 8.50 -2.95 6.44
C HIS A 275 8.48 -4.16 5.51
N CYS A 276 7.52 -4.20 4.58
CA CYS A 276 7.40 -5.21 3.54
C CYS A 276 7.78 -4.62 2.18
N ALA A 277 8.74 -5.25 1.50
CA ALA A 277 9.07 -4.92 0.11
C ALA A 277 8.16 -5.73 -0.83
N THR A 278 7.44 -5.07 -1.73
CA THR A 278 6.53 -5.70 -2.70
C THR A 278 6.82 -5.23 -4.12
N GLU A 279 6.19 -5.91 -5.08
CA GLU A 279 6.24 -5.58 -6.50
C GLU A 279 4.86 -5.10 -6.96
N LYS A 280 4.79 -3.84 -7.40
CA LYS A 280 3.54 -3.26 -7.93
C LYS A 280 3.19 -3.96 -9.25
N GLY A 281 1.97 -4.47 -9.37
CA GLY A 281 1.54 -5.24 -10.54
C GLY A 281 1.78 -6.76 -10.45
N LYS A 282 2.28 -7.28 -9.32
CA LYS A 282 2.68 -8.68 -9.17
C LYS A 282 1.73 -9.68 -9.81
N GLY A 283 2.25 -10.52 -10.69
CA GLY A 283 1.52 -11.60 -11.36
C GLY A 283 0.85 -11.19 -12.68
N LEU A 284 1.04 -9.95 -13.13
CA LEU A 284 0.72 -9.53 -14.50
C LEU A 284 1.92 -8.79 -15.10
N GLU A 285 2.61 -9.44 -16.03
CA GLU A 285 3.85 -8.92 -16.63
C GLU A 285 3.71 -7.51 -17.22
N LEU A 286 2.57 -7.21 -17.85
CA LEU A 286 2.28 -5.87 -18.37
C LEU A 286 2.28 -4.80 -17.27
N ALA A 287 1.74 -5.13 -16.10
CA ALA A 287 1.66 -4.22 -14.96
C ALA A 287 2.96 -4.13 -14.16
N GLU A 288 3.75 -5.20 -14.10
CA GLU A 288 5.09 -5.20 -13.50
C GLU A 288 6.07 -4.34 -14.31
N ARG A 289 5.97 -4.39 -15.65
CA ARG A 289 6.83 -3.60 -16.56
C ARG A 289 6.47 -2.11 -16.62
N ASP A 290 5.19 -1.76 -16.45
CA ASP A 290 4.69 -0.38 -16.53
C ASP A 290 3.67 -0.06 -15.41
N PRO A 291 4.10 -0.05 -14.14
CA PRO A 291 3.19 0.07 -13.00
C PRO A 291 2.49 1.44 -12.92
N GLU A 292 3.01 2.48 -13.56
CA GLU A 292 2.35 3.79 -13.66
C GLU A 292 1.13 3.70 -14.58
N ARG A 293 1.30 3.16 -15.81
CA ARG A 293 0.20 2.96 -16.76
C ARG A 293 -0.88 2.02 -16.22
N TYR A 294 -0.47 0.98 -15.51
CA TYR A 294 -1.37 -0.01 -14.93
C TYR A 294 -1.80 0.31 -13.49
N HIS A 295 -1.45 1.49 -12.95
CA HIS A 295 -1.97 1.91 -11.65
C HIS A 295 -3.50 2.00 -11.68
N GLY A 296 -4.05 2.61 -12.73
CA GLY A 296 -5.48 2.70 -13.00
C GLY A 296 -5.76 2.49 -14.49
N VAL A 297 -6.55 1.48 -14.82
CA VAL A 297 -6.80 1.06 -16.20
C VAL A 297 -8.24 1.32 -16.62
N LYS A 298 -8.43 1.51 -17.93
CA LYS A 298 -9.75 1.49 -18.57
C LYS A 298 -10.18 0.04 -18.82
N PRO A 299 -11.49 -0.22 -19.02
CA PRO A 299 -11.96 -1.51 -19.52
C PRO A 299 -11.21 -1.97 -20.78
N ARG A 300 -11.07 -3.29 -20.93
CA ARG A 300 -10.43 -4.01 -22.05
C ARG A 300 -8.97 -3.60 -22.25
N PHE A 301 -8.19 -3.61 -21.17
CA PHE A 301 -6.76 -3.29 -21.22
C PHE A 301 -5.90 -4.49 -21.61
N ILE A 302 -6.40 -5.72 -21.42
CA ILE A 302 -5.72 -6.93 -21.86
C ILE A 302 -5.88 -7.05 -23.39
N PRO A 303 -4.78 -7.11 -24.16
CA PRO A 303 -4.86 -7.38 -25.59
C PRO A 303 -5.51 -8.74 -25.84
N ARG A 304 -6.46 -8.83 -26.77
CA ARG A 304 -7.08 -10.08 -27.21
C ARG A 304 -6.83 -10.28 -28.69
N ASP A 305 -6.57 -11.52 -29.10
CA ASP A 305 -6.50 -11.86 -30.52
C ASP A 305 -7.89 -11.65 -31.14
N PRO A 306 -7.98 -11.01 -32.32
CA PRO A 306 -9.25 -10.84 -33.01
C PRO A 306 -9.77 -12.21 -33.48
N GLY A 307 -10.56 -12.89 -32.65
CA GLY A 307 -11.12 -14.21 -32.99
C GLY A 307 -11.82 -14.95 -31.85
N GLU A 308 -11.48 -14.70 -30.58
CA GLU A 308 -12.14 -15.37 -29.47
C GLU A 308 -13.31 -14.56 -28.92
N GLY A 309 -14.51 -14.79 -29.48
CA GLY A 309 -15.77 -14.49 -28.81
C GLY A 309 -16.16 -13.02 -28.67
N ASP A 310 -15.53 -12.10 -29.40
CA ASP A 310 -15.98 -10.71 -29.42
C ASP A 310 -17.40 -10.62 -30.03
N PRO A 311 -18.42 -10.11 -29.30
CA PRO A 311 -19.56 -9.54 -29.99
C PRO A 311 -19.01 -8.40 -30.86
N VAL A 312 -19.24 -8.52 -32.17
CA VAL A 312 -18.92 -7.51 -33.19
C VAL A 312 -19.14 -6.13 -32.57
N PRO A 313 -18.11 -5.27 -32.45
CA PRO A 313 -18.36 -3.91 -32.00
C PRO A 313 -19.38 -3.32 -32.96
N ALA A 314 -20.56 -2.98 -32.44
CA ALA A 314 -21.53 -2.18 -33.17
C ALA A 314 -20.74 -1.02 -33.77
N LYS A 315 -20.80 -0.88 -35.10
CA LYS A 315 -20.04 0.08 -35.92
C LYS A 315 -19.51 1.21 -35.05
N VAL A 316 -18.19 1.20 -34.79
CA VAL A 316 -17.55 2.31 -34.07
C VAL A 316 -17.78 3.53 -34.95
N GLU A 317 -18.78 4.34 -34.61
CA GLU A 317 -18.94 5.66 -35.18
C GLU A 317 -17.60 6.36 -35.02
N ALA A 318 -17.14 7.04 -36.08
CA ALA A 318 -15.88 7.74 -36.07
C ALA A 318 -15.84 8.63 -34.82
N VAL A 319 -14.97 8.27 -33.87
CA VAL A 319 -14.83 9.02 -32.63
C VAL A 319 -14.41 10.43 -33.05
N PRO A 320 -15.22 11.48 -32.76
CA PRO A 320 -14.83 12.84 -33.10
C PRO A 320 -13.45 13.12 -32.47
N PRO A 321 -12.60 13.93 -33.12
CA PRO A 321 -11.27 14.23 -32.60
C PRO A 321 -11.39 14.65 -31.13
N ALA A 322 -10.63 13.98 -30.27
CA ALA A 322 -10.73 14.16 -28.83
C ALA A 322 -10.55 15.64 -28.50
N GLN A 323 -11.58 16.25 -27.92
CA GLN A 323 -11.48 17.62 -27.46
C GLN A 323 -10.40 17.69 -26.36
N PRO A 324 -9.60 18.77 -26.30
CA PRO A 324 -8.59 18.92 -25.27
C PRO A 324 -9.26 18.91 -23.89
N THR A 325 -8.67 18.16 -22.96
CA THR A 325 -9.14 18.17 -21.57
C THR A 325 -8.82 19.51 -20.91
N PHE A 326 -9.47 19.83 -19.79
CA PHE A 326 -9.07 20.98 -18.97
C PHE A 326 -7.59 20.93 -18.58
N THR A 327 -7.07 19.72 -18.33
CA THR A 327 -5.65 19.47 -18.05
C THR A 327 -4.75 19.84 -19.25
N ASP A 328 -5.16 19.51 -20.47
CA ASP A 328 -4.42 19.88 -21.69
C ASP A 328 -4.36 21.40 -21.87
N VAL A 329 -5.50 22.07 -21.67
CA VAL A 329 -5.61 23.53 -21.79
C VAL A 329 -4.77 24.23 -20.72
N PHE A 330 -4.87 23.78 -19.46
CA PHE A 330 -4.08 24.29 -18.33
C PHE A 330 -2.57 24.16 -18.58
N ALA A 331 -2.10 22.94 -18.90
CA ALA A 331 -0.68 22.70 -19.12
C ALA A 331 -0.12 23.54 -20.27
N GLY A 332 -0.88 23.66 -21.38
CA GLY A 332 -0.50 24.49 -22.51
C GLY A 332 -0.45 26.00 -22.17
N ALA A 333 -1.40 26.49 -21.38
CA ALA A 333 -1.41 27.87 -20.94
C ALA A 333 -0.25 28.19 -19.99
N LEU A 334 0.01 27.31 -19.02
CA LEU A 334 1.10 27.45 -18.05
C LEU A 334 2.47 27.47 -18.75
N ILE A 335 2.70 26.56 -19.71
CA ILE A 335 3.95 26.51 -20.48
C ILE A 335 4.15 27.82 -21.26
N ARG A 336 3.13 28.30 -21.99
CA ARG A 336 3.23 29.57 -22.74
C ARG A 336 3.51 30.77 -21.84
N ALA A 337 2.98 30.77 -20.63
CA ALA A 337 3.26 31.82 -19.65
C ALA A 337 4.73 31.73 -19.19
N ALA A 338 5.20 30.54 -18.84
CA ALA A 338 6.56 30.30 -18.35
C ALA A 338 7.66 30.50 -19.43
N GLU A 339 7.32 30.45 -20.71
CA GLU A 339 8.20 30.86 -21.82
C GLU A 339 8.48 32.37 -21.83
N ARG A 340 7.54 33.17 -21.30
CA ARG A 340 7.62 34.63 -21.30
C ARG A 340 8.07 35.21 -19.96
N ASP A 341 7.91 34.44 -18.88
CA ASP A 341 8.29 34.84 -17.54
C ASP A 341 9.10 33.73 -16.85
N SER A 342 10.37 34.03 -16.57
CA SER A 342 11.29 33.09 -15.91
C SER A 342 10.92 32.80 -14.45
N ARG A 343 10.07 33.62 -13.82
CA ARG A 343 9.64 33.48 -12.42
C ARG A 343 8.53 32.44 -12.23
N ILE A 344 7.85 32.05 -13.30
CA ILE A 344 6.75 31.08 -13.20
C ILE A 344 7.32 29.68 -12.93
N CYS A 345 6.90 29.11 -11.80
CA CYS A 345 7.20 27.74 -11.39
C CYS A 345 5.92 26.90 -11.33
N ALA A 346 6.06 25.59 -11.49
CA ALA A 346 5.00 24.62 -11.31
C ALA A 346 5.27 23.79 -10.04
N ILE A 347 4.24 23.57 -9.23
CA ILE A 347 4.31 22.74 -8.03
C ILE A 347 3.20 21.70 -8.11
N THR A 348 3.52 20.44 -7.86
CA THR A 348 2.57 19.33 -7.80
C THR A 348 2.79 18.51 -6.53
N ALA A 349 1.75 17.80 -6.10
CA ALA A 349 1.80 16.87 -4.99
C ALA A 349 1.55 15.44 -5.50
N ALA A 350 2.62 14.75 -5.91
CA ALA A 350 2.61 13.37 -6.45
C ALA A 350 1.71 13.12 -7.69
N MET A 351 1.24 14.18 -8.35
CA MET A 351 0.26 14.10 -9.45
C MET A 351 0.74 14.78 -10.75
N PRO A 352 2.01 14.64 -11.19
CA PRO A 352 2.51 15.35 -12.37
C PRO A 352 1.73 14.98 -13.64
N THR A 353 1.41 13.69 -13.82
CA THR A 353 0.67 13.20 -14.99
C THR A 353 -0.80 13.62 -14.95
N GLY A 354 -1.47 13.48 -13.81
CA GLY A 354 -2.89 13.83 -13.64
C GLY A 354 -3.18 15.33 -13.77
N THR A 355 -2.21 16.17 -13.40
CA THR A 355 -2.30 17.65 -13.52
C THR A 355 -1.72 18.20 -14.82
N GLY A 356 -1.14 17.33 -15.68
CA GLY A 356 -0.49 17.74 -16.93
C GLY A 356 0.89 18.40 -16.74
N LEU A 357 1.37 18.50 -15.50
CA LEU A 357 2.66 19.10 -15.15
C LEU A 357 3.87 18.27 -15.59
N SER A 358 3.70 16.98 -15.95
CA SER A 358 4.77 16.21 -16.61
C SER A 358 5.27 16.91 -17.89
N ARG A 359 4.38 17.58 -18.63
CA ARG A 359 4.76 18.35 -19.83
C ARG A 359 5.56 19.61 -19.48
N PHE A 360 5.21 20.25 -18.36
CA PHE A 360 5.94 21.41 -17.85
C PHE A 360 7.33 20.99 -17.37
N ALA A 361 7.42 19.92 -16.57
CA ALA A 361 8.68 19.35 -16.09
C ALA A 361 9.64 18.99 -17.23
N ALA A 362 9.13 18.40 -18.31
CA ALA A 362 9.94 18.05 -19.48
C ALA A 362 10.55 19.28 -20.18
N ARG A 363 9.88 20.45 -20.14
CA ARG A 363 10.35 21.69 -20.78
C ARG A 363 11.13 22.60 -19.84
N PHE A 364 10.79 22.62 -18.56
CA PHE A 364 11.36 23.47 -17.51
C PHE A 364 11.67 22.67 -16.24
N PRO A 365 12.63 21.72 -16.28
CA PRO A 365 12.88 20.79 -15.17
C PRO A 365 13.29 21.49 -13.88
N GLU A 366 14.04 22.59 -13.97
CA GLU A 366 14.50 23.36 -12.80
C GLU A 366 13.39 24.21 -12.14
N ARG A 367 12.21 24.32 -12.78
CA ARG A 367 11.08 25.12 -12.30
C ARG A 367 9.85 24.27 -12.01
N CYS A 368 9.99 22.96 -11.94
CA CYS A 368 8.91 22.03 -11.62
C CYS A 368 9.25 21.25 -10.36
N PHE A 369 8.42 21.38 -9.32
CA PHE A 369 8.65 20.76 -8.03
C PHE A 369 7.54 19.76 -7.72
N ASP A 370 7.90 18.49 -7.54
CA ASP A 370 7.01 17.48 -6.97
C ASP A 370 7.35 17.30 -5.50
N VAL A 371 6.42 17.64 -4.62
CA VAL A 371 6.60 17.54 -3.17
C VAL A 371 6.19 16.18 -2.59
N GLY A 372 5.80 15.22 -3.44
CA GLY A 372 5.15 13.99 -2.99
C GLY A 372 3.74 14.26 -2.47
N ILE A 373 3.21 13.38 -1.61
CA ILE A 373 1.85 13.50 -1.06
C ILE A 373 1.87 14.50 0.13
N CYS A 374 2.22 15.76 -0.16
CA CYS A 374 2.46 16.79 0.86
C CYS A 374 1.77 18.12 0.48
N GLU A 375 0.45 18.13 0.32
CA GLU A 375 -0.31 19.30 -0.15
C GLU A 375 -0.12 20.53 0.76
N GLN A 376 -0.07 20.34 2.08
CA GLN A 376 0.17 21.42 3.04
C GLN A 376 1.55 22.07 2.83
N HIS A 377 2.56 21.23 2.53
CA HIS A 377 3.90 21.70 2.19
C HIS A 377 3.91 22.40 0.83
N ALA A 378 3.25 21.84 -0.20
CA ALA A 378 3.17 22.46 -1.53
C ALA A 378 2.66 23.91 -1.44
N VAL A 379 1.56 24.13 -0.72
CA VAL A 379 0.95 25.46 -0.59
C VAL A 379 1.85 26.42 0.19
N THR A 380 2.42 25.97 1.31
CA THR A 380 3.30 26.83 2.13
C THR A 380 4.61 27.15 1.41
N MET A 381 5.18 26.18 0.69
CA MET A 381 6.35 26.38 -0.16
C MET A 381 6.04 27.39 -1.27
N ALA A 382 4.89 27.25 -1.95
CA ALA A 382 4.46 28.20 -2.97
C ALA A 382 4.32 29.62 -2.40
N ALA A 383 3.77 29.77 -1.19
CA ALA A 383 3.67 31.06 -0.51
C ALA A 383 5.06 31.64 -0.19
N GLY A 384 6.00 30.81 0.27
CA GLY A 384 7.39 31.22 0.52
C GLY A 384 8.11 31.66 -0.75
N MET A 385 7.93 30.93 -1.86
CA MET A 385 8.45 31.31 -3.18
C MET A 385 7.85 32.65 -3.63
N ALA A 386 6.52 32.78 -3.61
CA ALA A 386 5.83 34.00 -4.02
C ALA A 386 6.23 35.23 -3.19
N ALA A 387 6.55 35.06 -1.90
CA ALA A 387 7.05 36.13 -1.04
C ALA A 387 8.49 36.55 -1.37
N ALA A 388 9.29 35.67 -1.98
CA ALA A 388 10.69 35.90 -2.32
C ALA A 388 10.91 36.43 -3.75
N GLY A 389 9.86 36.53 -4.57
CA GLY A 389 9.90 36.99 -5.97
C GLY A 389 9.79 35.84 -6.97
#